data_AF-X1CV68-F1
#
_entry.id   AF-X1CV68-F1
#
_cell.length_a   1.000
_cell.length_b   1.000
_cell.length_c   1.000
_cell.angle_alpha   90.00
_cell.angle_beta   90.00
_cell.angle_gamma   90.00
#
_symmetry.space_group_name_H-M   'P 1'
#
loop_
_entity.id
_entity.type
_entity.pdbx_description
1 polymer ?
#
loop_
_entity_poly.entity_id
_entity_poly.type
_entity_poly.pdbx_seq_one_letter_code
_entity_poly.pdbx_strand_id
1 'polypeptide(L)' 'MMPKKNLIIKLGYSETLDKEIGTTTSLGDVLRTTVILNYFKDGDVSWLVDGRAYPLLEGNPFIKRILIFNLESVLQ' A
#
# COMPACT_ATOMS: atom_id res chain seq x y z
N MET A 1 -4.53 -5.50 -26.08
CA MET A 1 -5.42 -5.13 -24.95
C MET A 1 -4.59 -4.38 -23.93
N MET A 2 -5.06 -3.24 -23.39
CA MET A 2 -4.30 -2.52 -22.37
C MET A 2 -4.28 -3.31 -21.04
N PRO A 3 -3.17 -3.31 -20.29
CA PRO A 3 -3.12 -3.95 -18.98
C PRO A 3 -4.17 -3.33 -18.03
N LYS A 4 -4.83 -4.17 -17.23
CA LYS A 4 -5.77 -3.69 -16.22
C LYS A 4 -5.01 -2.89 -15.15
N LYS A 5 -5.48 -1.69 -14.83
CA LYS A 5 -4.90 -0.84 -13.78
C LYS A 5 -5.52 -1.21 -12.43
N ASN A 6 -4.67 -1.52 -11.45
CA ASN A 6 -5.08 -1.90 -10.10
C ASN A 6 -4.45 -0.95 -9.08
N LEU A 7 -5.26 -0.42 -8.16
CA LEU A 7 -4.80 0.37 -7.02
C LEU A 7 -5.01 -0.45 -5.75
N ILE A 8 -3.93 -0.74 -5.03
CA ILE A 8 -3.96 -1.32 -3.70
C ILE A 8 -3.84 -0.18 -2.69
N ILE A 9 -4.77 -0.11 -1.74
CA ILE A 9 -4.70 0.81 -0.61
C ILE A 9 -4.48 -0.02 0.65
N LYS A 10 -3.24 0.01 1.15
CA LYS A 10 -2.91 -0.61 2.43
C LYS A 10 -1.77 0.19 3.05
N LEU A 11 -2.15 1.15 3.89
CA LEU A 11 -1.22 2.06 4.58
C LEU A 11 -0.39 1.33 5.64
N GLY A 12 -0.96 0.30 6.25
CA GLY A 12 -0.42 -0.36 7.43
C GLY A 12 -0.95 0.21 8.75
N TYR A 13 -1.84 1.20 8.73
CA TYR A 13 -2.53 1.63 9.95
C TYR A 13 -3.43 0.52 10.47
N SER A 14 -3.42 0.33 11.80
CA SER A 14 -4.30 -0.63 12.47
C SER A 14 -5.73 -0.12 12.42
N GLU A 15 -6.49 -0.63 11.47
CA GLU A 15 -7.92 -0.34 11.32
C GLU A 15 -8.71 -1.54 11.82
N THR A 16 -8.74 -1.74 13.14
CA THR A 16 -9.76 -2.64 13.69
C THR A 16 -10.06 -2.26 15.13
N LEU A 17 -11.07 -1.39 15.28
CA LEU A 17 -11.82 -1.13 16.52
C LEU A 17 -11.16 -0.21 17.56
N ASP A 18 -10.17 0.60 17.20
CA ASP A 18 -9.75 1.70 18.06
C ASP A 18 -10.53 2.97 17.70
N LYS A 19 -11.01 3.70 18.72
CA LYS A 19 -11.72 4.98 18.50
C LYS A 19 -10.76 6.08 18.06
N GLU A 20 -9.46 5.88 18.29
CA GLU A 20 -8.41 6.80 17.89
C GLU A 20 -7.80 6.37 16.56
N ILE A 21 -7.46 7.35 15.72
CA ILE A 21 -6.70 7.09 14.50
C ILE A 21 -5.27 6.71 14.94
N GLY A 22 -5.02 5.41 15.09
CA GLY A 22 -3.70 4.88 15.32
C GLY A 22 -2.82 5.14 14.10
N THR A 23 -2.00 6.18 14.15
CA THR A 23 -1.03 6.50 13.09
C THR A 23 0.21 5.60 13.16
N THR A 24 0.23 4.59 14.02
CA THR A 24 1.32 3.61 14.06
C THR A 24 1.20 2.65 12.88
N THR A 25 2.23 2.59 12.04
CA THR A 25 2.30 1.67 10.91
C THR A 25 2.67 0.26 11.35
N SER A 26 1.77 -0.69 11.13
CA SER A 26 1.99 -2.14 11.16
C SER A 26 2.71 -2.60 9.88
N LEU A 27 4.03 -2.75 9.96
CA LEU A 27 4.84 -3.33 8.88
C LEU A 27 4.38 -4.74 8.50
N GLY A 28 3.91 -5.52 9.48
CA GLY A 28 3.40 -6.88 9.26
C GLY A 28 2.14 -6.91 8.39
N ASP A 29 1.27 -5.90 8.50
CA ASP A 29 0.06 -5.82 7.67
C ASP A 29 0.38 -5.54 6.20
N VAL A 30 1.35 -4.66 5.95
CA VAL A 30 1.81 -4.38 4.59
C VAL A 30 2.48 -5.63 4.01
N LEU A 31 3.42 -6.23 4.76
CA LEU A 31 4.14 -7.43 4.32
C LEU A 31 3.20 -8.59 3.98
N ARG A 32 2.26 -8.94 4.87
CA ARG A 32 1.31 -10.04 4.63
C ARG A 32 0.39 -9.79 3.43
N THR A 33 0.11 -8.53 3.13
CA THR A 33 -0.73 -8.16 1.97
C THR A 33 -0.01 -8.38 0.64
N THR A 34 1.33 -8.38 0.61
CA THR A 34 2.10 -8.53 -0.64
C THR A 34 1.82 -9.83 -1.41
N VAL A 35 1.33 -10.88 -0.74
CA VAL A 35 0.89 -12.13 -1.37
C VAL A 35 -0.09 -11.91 -2.52
N ILE A 36 -0.98 -10.91 -2.41
CA ILE A 36 -2.00 -10.63 -3.45
C ILE A 36 -1.39 -10.15 -4.77
N LEU A 37 -0.13 -9.69 -4.77
CA LEU A 37 0.55 -9.24 -6.00
C LEU A 37 0.66 -10.36 -7.03
N ASN A 38 0.75 -11.63 -6.60
CA ASN A 38 0.75 -12.77 -7.51
C ASN A 38 -0.56 -12.87 -8.33
N TYR A 39 -1.67 -12.42 -7.77
CA TYR A 39 -2.96 -12.39 -8.46
C TYR A 39 -3.04 -11.23 -9.47
N PHE A 40 -2.37 -10.11 -9.19
CA PHE A 40 -2.38 -8.91 -10.05
C PHE A 40 -1.16 -8.79 -10.98
N LYS A 41 -0.30 -9.81 -11.04
CA LYS A 41 1.00 -9.77 -11.74
C LYS A 41 0.94 -9.40 -13.23
N ASP A 42 -0.19 -9.66 -13.89
CA ASP A 42 -0.38 -9.36 -15.32
C ASP A 42 -0.99 -7.96 -15.56
N GLY A 43 -1.22 -7.19 -14.49
CA GLY A 43 -1.77 -5.83 -14.54
C GLY A 43 -0.78 -4.75 -14.14
N ASP A 44 -1.21 -3.50 -14.30
CA ASP A 44 -0.48 -2.32 -13.83
C ASP A 44 -0.85 -2.05 -12.37
N VAL A 45 -0.02 -2.48 -11.41
CA VAL A 45 -0.28 -2.28 -9.98
C VAL A 45 0.34 -0.97 -9.49
N SER A 46 -0.49 -0.12 -8.88
CA SER A 46 -0.05 0.96 -7.99
C SER A 46 -0.40 0.63 -6.54
N TRP A 47 0.43 1.02 -5.58
CA TRP A 47 0.17 0.79 -4.16
C TRP A 47 0.30 2.09 -3.37
N LEU A 48 -0.76 2.48 -2.64
CA LEU A 48 -0.73 3.57 -1.66
C LEU A 48 -0.39 3.05 -0.26
N VAL A 49 0.71 3.54 0.31
CA VAL A 49 1.31 3.04 1.56
C VAL A 49 1.80 4.18 2.46
N ASP A 50 1.87 3.98 3.78
CA ASP A 50 2.59 4.90 4.67
C ASP A 50 4.10 4.88 4.39
N GLY A 51 4.76 6.03 4.52
CA GLY A 51 6.18 6.18 4.21
C GLY A 51 7.10 5.22 5.00
N ARG A 52 6.72 4.83 6.23
CA ARG A 52 7.52 3.89 7.03
C ARG A 52 7.52 2.47 6.46
N ALA A 53 6.50 2.09 5.69
CA ALA A 53 6.40 0.76 5.07
C ALA A 53 6.84 0.75 3.60
N TYR A 54 7.18 1.90 3.01
CA TYR A 54 7.73 2.00 1.66
C TYR A 54 8.90 1.02 1.40
N PRO A 55 9.91 0.88 2.30
CA PRO A 55 11.04 -0.02 2.05
C PRO A 55 10.66 -1.51 1.91
N LEU A 56 9.47 -1.92 2.35
CA LEU A 56 8.98 -3.30 2.15
C LEU A 56 8.48 -3.55 0.72
N LEU A 57 8.13 -2.49 -0.01
CA LEU A 57 7.55 -2.55 -1.34
C LEU A 57 8.55 -2.16 -2.43
N GLU A 58 9.56 -1.35 -2.10
CA GLU A 58 10.59 -0.90 -3.03
C GLU A 58 11.30 -2.09 -3.70
N GLY A 59 11.45 -2.03 -5.03
CA GLY A 59 12.08 -3.08 -5.82
C GLY A 59 11.20 -4.32 -6.09
N ASN A 60 9.95 -4.38 -5.61
CA ASN A 60 9.06 -5.49 -5.93
C ASN A 60 8.69 -5.48 -7.43
N PRO A 61 8.94 -6.58 -8.18
CA PRO A 61 8.76 -6.60 -9.64
C PRO A 61 7.30 -6.50 -10.10
N PHE A 62 6.34 -6.76 -9.20
CA PHE A 62 4.91 -6.70 -9.52
C PHE A 62 4.29 -5.34 -9.21
N ILE A 63 5.05 -4.38 -8.69
CA ILE A 63 4.56 -3.04 -8.38
C ILE A 63 5.16 -2.05 -9.38
N LYS A 64 4.30 -1.42 -10.18
CA LYS A 64 4.71 -0.42 -11.17
C LYS A 64 4.96 0.95 -10.54
N ARG A 65 4.21 1.29 -9.49
CA ARG A 65 4.32 2.58 -8.81
C ARG A 65 3.92 2.47 -7.35
N ILE A 66 4.74 3.03 -6.47
CA ILE A 66 4.41 3.20 -5.05
C ILE A 66 4.04 4.66 -4.83
N LEU A 67 2.91 4.88 -4.16
CA LEU A 67 2.43 6.18 -3.74
C LEU A 67 2.59 6.26 -2.22
N ILE A 68 3.31 7.26 -1.74
CA ILE A 68 3.48 7.49 -0.30
C ILE A 68 2.33 8.37 0.18
N PHE A 69 1.60 7.89 1.16
CA PHE A 69 0.56 8.65 1.82
C PHE A 69 1.18 9.68 2.77
N ASN A 70 0.77 10.94 2.64
CA ASN A 70 1.05 12.02 3.58
C ASN A 70 -0.28 12.69 3.98
N LEU A 71 -0.62 12.67 5.28
CA LEU A 71 -1.80 13.34 5.84
C LEU A 71 -1.85 14.84 5.50
N GLU A 72 -0.69 15.50 5.42
CA GLU A 72 -0.60 16.93 5.11
C GLU A 72 -1.07 17.26 3.70
N SER A 73 -0.99 16.30 2.77
CA SER A 73 -1.42 16.49 1.37
C SER A 73 -2.92 16.26 1.14
N VAL A 74 -3.64 15.68 2.11
CA VAL A 74 -5.05 15.31 1.98
C VAL A 74 -5.99 16.35 2.60
N LEU A 75 -5.50 17.18 3.52
CA LEU A 75 -6.27 18.19 4.24
C LEU A 75 -6.24 19.59 3.58
N GLN A 76 -5.75 19.71 2.35
CA GLN A 76 -5.70 20.96 1.58
C GLN A 76 -6.93 21.13 0.68
#